data_AF-A0A919STJ6-F1
#
_entry.id   AF-A0A919STJ6-F1
#
_cell.length_a   1.000
_cell.length_b   1.000
_cell.length_c   1.000
_cell.angle_alpha   90.00
_cell.angle_beta   90.00
_cell.angle_gamma   90.00
#
_symmetry.space_group_name_H-M   'P 1'
#
loop_
_entity.id
_entity.type
_entity.pdbx_description
1 polymer ?
#
loop_
_entity_poly.entity_id
_entity_poly.type
_entity_poly.pdbx_seq_one_letter_code
_entity_poly.pdbx_strand_id
1 'polypeptide(L)'
;MPAWTFLTNHAHVLLAIARDPDARLREVAETVGITERAAQAIVADLEQAGYLEHTRVGRRNRYTVNPAGRFRHPAEADRRIGDLLSLFAPAPPLKADQGRP
;
A
#
# COMPACT_ATOMS: atom_id res chain seq x y z
N MET A 1 -10.59 -20.23 -7.79
CA MET A 1 -10.17 -20.16 -6.37
C MET A 1 -8.75 -19.63 -6.36
N PRO A 2 -8.39 -18.67 -5.50
CA PRO A 2 -6.99 -18.29 -5.41
C PRO A 2 -6.19 -19.51 -4.95
N ALA A 3 -5.16 -19.86 -5.71
CA ALA A 3 -4.16 -20.82 -5.28
C ALA A 3 -3.44 -20.27 -4.04
N TRP A 4 -2.81 -21.14 -3.25
CA TRP A 4 -2.05 -20.70 -2.08
C TRP A 4 -0.98 -19.67 -2.49
N THR A 5 -1.04 -18.46 -1.91
CA THR A 5 -0.07 -17.39 -2.09
C THR A 5 0.73 -17.20 -0.81
N PHE A 6 1.98 -16.75 -0.96
CA PHE A 6 2.85 -16.49 0.19
C PHE A 6 2.46 -15.21 0.94
N LEU A 7 2.01 -14.18 0.21
CA LEU A 7 1.59 -12.90 0.76
C LEU A 7 0.07 -12.86 0.95
N THR A 8 -0.35 -12.12 1.98
CA THR A 8 -1.77 -11.85 2.25
C THR A 8 -2.33 -10.84 1.26
N ASN A 9 -3.66 -10.77 1.15
CA ASN A 9 -4.30 -9.72 0.36
C ASN A 9 -3.95 -8.31 0.85
N HIS A 10 -3.77 -8.09 2.16
CA HIS A 10 -3.29 -6.81 2.70
C HIS A 10 -1.91 -6.43 2.14
N ALA A 11 -0.98 -7.39 2.10
CA ALA A 11 0.34 -7.15 1.53
C ALA A 11 0.27 -6.88 0.02
N HIS A 12 -0.56 -7.64 -0.72
CA HIS A 12 -0.75 -7.41 -2.16
C HIS A 12 -1.36 -6.04 -2.48
N VAL A 13 -2.37 -5.60 -1.71
CA VAL A 13 -2.97 -4.26 -1.86
C VAL A 13 -1.95 -3.16 -1.54
N LEU A 14 -1.20 -3.31 -0.45
CA LEU A 14 -0.15 -2.36 -0.08
C LEU A 14 0.91 -2.22 -1.17
N LEU A 15 1.36 -3.34 -1.74
CA LEU A 15 2.32 -3.36 -2.84
C LEU A 15 1.76 -2.75 -4.14
N ALA A 16 0.49 -3.01 -4.46
CA ALA A 16 -0.16 -2.41 -5.62
C ALA A 16 -0.21 -0.88 -5.49
N ILE A 17 -0.61 -0.37 -4.32
CA ILE A 17 -0.64 1.07 -4.02
C ILE A 17 0.78 1.67 -4.00
N ALA A 18 1.77 0.95 -3.48
CA ALA A 18 3.15 1.43 -3.49
C ALA A 18 3.71 1.60 -4.91
N ARG A 19 3.28 0.77 -5.86
CA ARG A 19 3.68 0.83 -7.28
C ARG A 19 2.98 1.95 -8.03
N ASP A 20 1.69 2.16 -7.77
CA ASP A 20 0.91 3.27 -8.33
C ASP A 20 0.08 3.96 -7.23
N PRO A 21 0.62 5.02 -6.64
CA PRO A 21 -0.06 5.77 -5.58
C PRO A 21 -1.34 6.51 -6.03
N ASP A 22 -1.55 6.66 -7.34
CA ASP A 22 -2.75 7.31 -7.92
C ASP A 22 -3.79 6.30 -8.44
N ALA A 23 -3.52 5.00 -8.26
CA ALA A 23 -4.40 3.92 -8.71
C ALA A 23 -5.80 4.02 -8.07
N ARG A 24 -6.82 3.73 -8.88
CA ARG A 24 -8.19 3.61 -8.35
C ARG A 24 -8.35 2.28 -7.62
N LEU A 25 -9.18 2.24 -6.58
CA LEU A 25 -9.43 1.00 -5.81
C LEU A 25 -9.96 -0.15 -6.68
N ARG A 26 -10.72 0.14 -7.74
CA ARG A 26 -11.12 -0.85 -8.74
C ARG A 26 -9.90 -1.49 -9.45
N GLU A 27 -8.90 -0.71 -9.83
CA GLU A 27 -7.70 -1.17 -10.55
C GLU A 27 -6.80 -1.98 -9.60
N VAL A 28 -6.72 -1.55 -8.33
CA VAL A 28 -6.07 -2.31 -7.26
C VAL A 28 -6.77 -3.66 -7.06
N ALA A 29 -8.10 -3.68 -6.99
CA ALA A 29 -8.87 -4.90 -6.79
C ALA A 29 -8.69 -5.89 -7.96
N GLU A 30 -8.72 -5.40 -9.19
CA GLU A 30 -8.45 -6.19 -10.41
C GLU A 30 -7.02 -6.76 -10.38
N THR A 31 -6.02 -5.95 -10.03
CA THR A 31 -4.62 -6.37 -9.95
C THR A 31 -4.40 -7.47 -8.90
N VAL A 32 -5.08 -7.36 -7.76
CA VAL A 32 -4.94 -8.31 -6.64
C VAL A 32 -5.86 -9.54 -6.81
N GLY A 33 -6.88 -9.47 -7.67
CA GLY A 33 -7.85 -10.55 -7.86
C GLY A 33 -8.89 -10.65 -6.75
N ILE A 34 -9.28 -9.52 -6.17
CA ILE A 34 -10.30 -9.42 -5.12
C ILE A 34 -11.46 -8.51 -5.56
N THR A 35 -12.53 -8.45 -4.78
CA THR A 35 -13.62 -7.52 -5.04
C THR A 35 -13.23 -6.09 -4.66
N GLU A 36 -13.82 -5.09 -5.33
CA GLU A 36 -13.57 -3.67 -5.00
C GLU A 36 -13.93 -3.35 -3.54
N ARG A 37 -15.00 -3.96 -3.01
CA ARG A 37 -15.38 -3.85 -1.59
C ARG A 37 -14.31 -4.42 -0.66
N ALA A 38 -13.68 -5.54 -1.02
CA ALA A 38 -12.59 -6.11 -0.23
C ALA A 38 -11.35 -5.20 -0.27
N ALA A 39 -11.02 -4.63 -1.44
CA ALA A 39 -9.94 -3.66 -1.55
C ALA A 39 -10.20 -2.41 -0.68
N GLN A 40 -11.42 -1.87 -0.68
CA GLN A 40 -11.83 -0.77 0.19
C GLN A 40 -11.67 -1.09 1.68
N ALA A 41 -12.13 -2.27 2.12
CA ALA A 41 -11.98 -2.70 3.52
C ALA A 41 -10.49 -2.84 3.92
N ILE A 42 -9.67 -3.45 3.05
CA ILE A 42 -8.23 -3.60 3.28
C ILE A 42 -7.53 -2.24 3.36
N VAL A 43 -7.87 -1.29 2.49
CA VAL A 43 -7.30 0.07 2.56
C VAL A 43 -7.67 0.73 3.88
N ALA A 44 -8.92 0.63 4.33
CA ALA A 44 -9.34 1.16 5.63
C ALA A 44 -8.57 0.51 6.79
N ASP A 45 -8.36 -0.81 6.76
CA ASP A 45 -7.54 -1.51 7.77
C ASP A 45 -6.10 -0.99 7.79
N LEU A 46 -5.50 -0.79 6.61
CA LEU A 46 -4.13 -0.29 6.45
C LEU A 46 -4.00 1.18 6.89
N GLU A 47 -5.02 2.00 6.68
CA GLU A 47 -5.08 3.38 7.18
C GLU A 47 -5.21 3.42 8.70
N GLN A 48 -6.12 2.62 9.27
CA GLN A 48 -6.27 2.49 10.72
C GLN A 48 -4.99 1.97 11.37
N ALA A 49 -4.22 1.17 10.65
CA ALA A 49 -2.91 0.67 11.07
C ALA A 49 -1.77 1.69 10.97
N GLY A 50 -1.97 2.82 10.29
CA GLY A 50 -0.92 3.79 10.00
C GLY A 50 0.07 3.34 8.93
N TYR A 51 -0.27 2.36 8.09
CA TYR A 51 0.55 1.94 6.93
C TYR A 51 0.24 2.74 5.67
N LEU A 52 -0.97 3.29 5.58
CA LEU A 52 -1.43 4.12 4.47
C LEU A 52 -2.03 5.42 5.00
N GLU A 53 -1.90 6.46 4.19
CA GLU A 53 -2.65 7.69 4.31
C GLU A 53 -3.26 8.01 2.94
N HIS A 54 -4.50 8.49 2.89
CA HIS A 54 -5.07 9.04 1.67
C HIS A 54 -5.16 10.56 1.74
N THR A 55 -4.94 11.20 0.60
CA THR A 55 -5.22 12.62 0.39
C THR A 55 -6.09 12.77 -0.85
N ARG A 56 -7.12 13.60 -0.77
CA ARG A 56 -7.98 13.90 -1.91
C ARG A 56 -7.32 14.96 -2.78
N VAL A 57 -6.98 14.60 -4.02
CA VAL A 57 -6.42 15.50 -5.04
C VAL A 57 -7.47 15.70 -6.14
N GLY A 58 -8.29 16.73 -5.97
CA GLY A 58 -9.43 17.03 -6.84
C GLY A 58 -10.49 15.93 -6.82
N ARG A 59 -10.66 15.22 -7.95
CA ARG A 59 -11.63 14.09 -8.08
C ARG A 59 -11.01 12.72 -7.78
N ARG A 60 -9.69 12.65 -7.53
CA ARG A 60 -8.98 11.39 -7.29
C ARG A 60 -8.42 11.34 -5.88
N ASN A 61 -8.28 10.12 -5.37
CA ASN A 61 -7.50 9.88 -4.17
C ASN A 61 -6.05 9.64 -4.59
N ARG A 62 -5.11 10.16 -3.82
CA ARG A 62 -3.71 9.77 -3.86
C ARG A 62 -3.35 9.16 -2.52
N TYR A 63 -2.72 8.00 -2.56
CA TYR A 63 -2.28 7.29 -1.37
C TYR A 63 -0.81 7.57 -1.08
N THR A 64 -0.43 7.54 0.19
CA THR A 64 0.96 7.59 0.64
C THR A 64 1.20 6.42 1.56
N VAL A 65 2.20 5.61 1.24
CA VAL A 65 2.61 4.48 2.08
C VAL A 65 3.57 4.96 3.15
N ASN A 66 3.39 4.50 4.39
CA ASN A 66 4.31 4.72 5.49
C ASN A 66 5.32 3.55 5.59
N PRO A 67 6.55 3.68 5.06
CA PRO A 67 7.55 2.62 5.11
C PRO A 67 8.08 2.37 6.53
N ALA A 68 7.88 3.30 7.47
CA ALA A 68 8.35 3.16 8.85
C ALA A 68 7.43 2.28 9.71
N GLY A 69 6.24 1.91 9.21
CA GLY A 69 5.36 0.98 9.89
C GLY A 69 6.05 -0.36 10.17
N ARG A 70 5.89 -0.90 11.38
CA ARG A 70 6.45 -2.21 11.77
C ARG A 70 5.51 -3.34 11.40
N PHE A 71 6.02 -4.55 11.17
CA PHE A 71 5.15 -5.72 11.07
C PHE A 71 4.41 -5.97 12.39
N ARG A 72 3.14 -6.39 12.31
CA ARG A 72 2.30 -6.60 13.50
C ARG A 72 2.60 -7.89 14.24
N HIS A 73 3.15 -8.90 13.55
CA HIS A 73 3.41 -10.19 14.17
C HIS A 73 4.65 -10.08 15.08
N PRO A 74 4.60 -10.55 16.35
CA PRO A 74 5.70 -10.40 17.29
C PRO A 74 7.04 -10.95 16.77
N ALA A 75 7.00 -12.03 15.99
CA ALA A 75 8.20 -12.63 15.39
C ALA A 75 8.90 -11.72 14.35
N GLU A 76 8.20 -10.70 13.85
CA GLU A 76 8.67 -9.82 12.78
C GLU A 76 8.68 -8.34 13.22
N ALA A 77 8.40 -8.04 14.49
CA ALA A 77 8.21 -6.68 15.00
C ALA A 77 9.43 -5.77 14.82
N ASP A 78 10.62 -6.35 14.65
CA ASP A 78 11.87 -5.64 14.38
C ASP A 78 12.03 -5.21 12.91
N ARG A 79 11.22 -5.78 12.01
CA ARG A 79 11.22 -5.46 10.59
C ARG A 79 10.25 -4.35 10.27
N ARG A 80 10.57 -3.58 9.24
CA ARG A 80 9.73 -2.49 8.74
C ARG A 80 9.04 -2.89 7.45
N ILE A 81 7.84 -2.36 7.22
CA ILE A 81 7.12 -2.49 5.96
C ILE A 81 7.98 -2.00 4.79
N GLY A 82 8.83 -0.99 4.99
CA GLY A 82 9.80 -0.54 3.99
C GLY A 82 10.73 -1.65 3.47
N ASP A 83 11.06 -2.66 4.29
CA ASP A 83 11.87 -3.80 3.86
C ASP A 83 11.10 -4.65 2.83
N LEU A 84 9.80 -4.89 3.06
CA LEU A 84 8.93 -5.57 2.11
C LEU A 84 8.77 -4.77 0.81
N LEU A 85 8.56 -3.45 0.92
CA LEU A 85 8.44 -2.59 -0.25
C LEU A 85 9.72 -2.63 -1.09
N SER A 86 10.89 -2.61 -0.46
CA SER A 86 12.17 -2.66 -1.17
C SER A 86 12.39 -3.97 -1.94
N LEU A 87 11.78 -5.07 -1.48
CA LEU A 87 11.85 -6.37 -2.15
C LEU A 87 10.96 -6.46 -3.39
N PHE A 88 9.81 -5.77 -3.41
CA PHE A 88 8.73 -6.03 -4.37
C PHE A 88 8.22 -4.80 -5.13
N ALA A 89 8.53 -3.60 -4.68
CA ALA A 89 8.17 -2.35 -5.34
C ALA A 89 9.46 -1.64 -5.79
N PRO A 90 9.53 -1.16 -7.05
CA PRO A 90 10.61 -0.26 -7.44
C PRO A 90 10.60 0.97 -6.51
N ALA A 91 11.78 1.47 -6.13
CA ALA A 91 11.89 2.60 -5.24
C ALA A 91 10.99 3.74 -5.74
N PRO A 92 10.13 4.34 -4.88
CA PRO A 92 9.33 5.47 -5.31
C PRO A 92 10.28 6.57 -5.81
N PRO A 93 9.93 7.29 -6.90
CA PRO A 93 10.74 8.42 -7.31
C PRO A 93 10.85 9.37 -6.12
N LEU A 94 12.07 9.63 -5.68
CA LEU A 94 12.38 10.62 -4.66
C LEU A 94 11.62 11.88 -5.07
N LYS A 95 10.69 12.37 -4.23
CA LYS A 95 9.96 13.61 -4.51
C LYS A 95 11.02 14.67 -4.85
N ALA A 96 11.04 15.13 -6.09
CA ALA A 96 11.84 16.28 -6.46
C ALA A 96 11.47 17.40 -5.49
N ASP A 97 12.48 17.94 -4.83
CA ASP A 97 12.40 19.04 -3.89
C ASP A 97 11.69 20.22 -4.58
N GLN A 98 10.37 20.31 -4.37
CA GLN A 98 9.59 21.44 -4.83
C GLN A 98 9.65 22.51 -3.75
N GLY A 99 10.69 23.33 -3.87
CA GLY A 99 10.69 24.76 -3.54
C GLY A 99 10.36 25.11 -2.10
N ARG A 100 11.40 25.37 -1.31
CA ARG A 100 11.32 26.39 -0.26
C ARG A 100 12.01 27.67 -0.80
N PRO A 101 11.39 28.86 -0.64
CA PRO A 101 11.84 30.11 -1.26
C PRO A 101 13.25 30.55 -0.86
#